data_AF-X1GGS3-F1
#
_entry.id   AF-X1GGS3-F1
#
_cell.length_a   1.000
_cell.length_b   1.000
_cell.length_c   1.000
_cell.angle_alpha   90.00
_cell.angle_beta   90.00
_cell.angle_gamma   90.00
#
_symmetry.space_group_name_H-M   'P 1'
#
loop_
_entity.id
_entity.type
_entity.pdbx_description
1 polymer ?
#
loop_
_entity_poly.entity_id
_entity_poly.type
_entity_poly.pdbx_seq_one_letter_code
_entity_poly.pdbx_strand_id
1 'polypeptide(L)'
;GWSAFPAILVALDLQSVLFQFGGITTLGVNTFNMALPVVLSFYLFGGGVRSNNNTVAIIFSFTCGFLAILLIANLVAIVLSFTGEVFIKIAKLIIVAHLPIMVIEGTLTAFCIGFLRKVRPEILDI
;
A
#
# COMPACT_ATOMS: atom_id res chain seq x y z
N GLY A 1 7.45 -3.19 6.43
CA GLY A 1 7.45 -3.38 7.90
C GLY A 1 6.91 -2.15 8.60
N TRP A 2 7.08 -2.04 9.93
CA TRP A 2 6.49 -0.98 10.77
C TRP A 2 6.91 0.44 10.42
N SER A 3 8.11 0.63 9.84
CA SER A 3 8.56 1.93 9.34
C SER A 3 7.64 2.53 8.26
N ALA A 4 6.70 1.75 7.70
CA ALA A 4 5.66 2.25 6.82
C ALA A 4 4.76 3.29 7.50
N PHE A 5 4.43 3.13 8.79
CA PHE A 5 3.59 4.09 9.52
C PHE A 5 4.17 5.51 9.54
N PRO A 6 5.40 5.74 10.06
CA PRO A 6 5.97 7.09 10.08
C PRO A 6 6.24 7.62 8.67
N ALA A 7 6.64 6.77 7.71
CA ALA A 7 6.86 7.20 6.34
C ALA A 7 5.56 7.69 5.66
N ILE A 8 4.46 6.95 5.81
CA ILE A 8 3.15 7.31 5.25
C ILE A 8 2.58 8.54 5.96
N LEU A 9 2.72 8.64 7.29
CA LEU A 9 2.30 9.82 8.05
C LEU A 9 2.94 11.10 7.49
N VAL A 10 4.26 11.09 7.31
CA VAL A 10 5.01 12.24 6.77
C VAL A 10 4.60 12.54 5.33
N ALA A 11 4.43 11.50 4.50
CA ALA A 11 3.97 11.68 3.13
C ALA A 11 2.58 12.34 3.06
N LEU A 12 1.64 11.90 3.92
CA LEU A 12 0.28 12.46 3.99
C LEU A 12 0.25 13.86 4.58
N ASP A 13 1.11 14.16 5.56
CA ASP A 13 1.21 15.50 6.14
C ASP A 13 1.68 16.51 5.09
N LEU A 14 2.77 16.19 4.39
CA LEU A 14 3.24 16.98 3.25
C LEU A 14 2.19 17.09 2.15
N GLN A 15 1.45 16.00 1.89
CA GLN A 15 0.37 16.02 0.91
C GLN A 15 -0.74 17.01 1.30
N SER A 16 -1.12 17.02 2.58
CA SER A 16 -2.17 17.89 3.11
C SER A 16 -1.78 19.36 3.09
N VAL A 17 -0.52 19.69 3.37
CA VAL A 17 -0.02 21.07 3.41
C VAL A 17 0.25 21.62 2.00
N LEU A 18 0.88 20.83 1.14
CA LEU A 18 1.33 21.30 -0.18
C LEU A 18 0.23 21.25 -1.24
N PHE A 19 -0.61 20.21 -1.21
CA PHE A 19 -1.64 19.99 -2.24
C PHE A 19 -3.06 20.21 -1.72
N GLN A 20 -3.21 20.59 -0.44
CA GLN A 20 -4.52 20.74 0.22
C GLN A 20 -5.42 19.49 0.07
N PHE A 21 -4.79 18.32 0.01
CA PHE A 21 -5.46 17.04 -0.19
C PHE A 21 -5.30 16.16 1.05
N GLY A 22 -6.41 15.72 1.65
CA GLY A 22 -6.39 14.89 2.86
C GLY A 22 -6.20 15.69 4.14
N GLY A 23 -7.20 16.50 4.51
CA GLY A 23 -7.12 17.50 5.57
C GLY A 23 -6.56 17.01 6.91
N ILE A 24 -5.90 17.94 7.63
CA ILE A 24 -5.12 17.68 8.86
C ILE A 24 -5.92 16.92 9.94
N THR A 25 -7.23 17.19 10.05
CA THR A 25 -8.11 16.51 11.02
C THR A 25 -8.38 15.04 10.68
N THR A 26 -8.25 14.66 9.41
CA THR A 26 -8.44 13.28 8.90
C THR A 26 -7.13 12.51 8.74
N LEU A 27 -5.98 13.17 8.99
CA LEU A 27 -4.64 12.62 8.79
C LEU A 27 -4.41 11.30 9.54
N GLY A 28 -4.89 11.18 10.78
CA GLY A 28 -4.76 9.96 11.56
C GLY A 28 -5.46 8.76 10.92
N VAL A 29 -6.73 8.95 10.50
CA VAL A 29 -7.51 7.89 9.85
C VAL A 29 -6.94 7.55 8.46
N ASN A 30 -6.49 8.55 7.70
CA ASN A 30 -5.84 8.31 6.41
C ASN A 30 -4.54 7.51 6.55
N THR A 31 -3.73 7.86 7.55
CA THR A 31 -2.48 7.14 7.84
C THR A 31 -2.78 5.70 8.23
N PHE A 32 -3.76 5.47 9.09
CA PHE A 32 -4.16 4.12 9.49
C PHE A 32 -4.66 3.30 8.29
N ASN A 33 -5.54 3.89 7.47
CA ASN A 33 -6.10 3.23 6.30
C ASN A 33 -5.05 2.83 5.26
N MET A 34 -3.98 3.61 5.13
CA MET A 34 -2.88 3.32 4.22
C MET A 34 -1.81 2.39 4.83
N ALA A 35 -1.39 2.64 6.07
CA ALA A 35 -0.26 1.96 6.66
C ALA A 35 -0.59 0.56 7.19
N LEU A 36 -1.79 0.35 7.74
CA LEU A 36 -2.15 -0.96 8.31
C LEU A 36 -2.18 -2.07 7.24
N PRO A 37 -2.85 -1.91 6.09
CA PRO A 37 -2.80 -2.88 5.01
C PRO A 37 -1.40 -3.19 4.51
N VAL A 38 -0.53 -2.18 4.40
CA VAL A 38 0.87 -2.34 3.96
C VAL A 38 1.65 -3.19 4.95
N VAL A 39 1.48 -2.94 6.25
CA VAL A 39 2.13 -3.75 7.29
C VAL A 39 1.59 -5.19 7.27
N LEU A 40 0.29 -5.37 7.06
CA LEU A 40 -0.30 -6.71 6.95
C LEU A 40 0.25 -7.47 5.73
N SER A 41 0.32 -6.83 4.56
CA SER A 41 0.92 -7.41 3.36
C SER A 41 2.40 -7.76 3.56
N PHE A 42 3.15 -6.95 4.32
CA PHE A 42 4.53 -7.26 4.69
C PHE A 42 4.64 -8.55 5.51
N TYR A 43 3.75 -8.77 6.49
CA TYR A 43 3.76 -10.01 7.27
C TYR A 43 3.36 -11.23 6.45
N LEU A 44 2.45 -11.08 5.49
CA LEU A 44 1.98 -12.17 4.64
C LEU A 44 3.02 -12.58 3.58
N PHE A 45 3.69 -11.62 2.95
CA PHE A 45 4.57 -11.88 1.80
C PHE A 45 6.06 -11.64 2.07
N GLY A 46 6.42 -11.06 3.21
CA GLY A 46 7.81 -10.68 3.52
C GLY A 46 8.79 -11.86 3.49
N GLY A 47 8.34 -13.07 3.86
CA GLY A 47 9.16 -14.28 3.76
C GLY A 47 9.49 -14.67 2.31
N GLY A 48 8.52 -14.55 1.39
CA GLY A 48 8.74 -14.89 -0.03
C GLY A 48 9.55 -13.83 -0.79
N VAL A 49 9.42 -12.55 -0.41
CA VAL A 49 10.23 -11.44 -0.97
C VAL A 49 11.72 -11.63 -0.66
N ARG A 50 12.05 -12.19 0.51
CA ARG A 50 13.42 -12.49 0.94
C ARG A 50 13.95 -13.83 0.45
N SER A 51 13.19 -14.54 -0.38
CA SER A 51 13.64 -15.83 -0.91
C SER A 51 14.87 -15.67 -1.79
N ASN A 52 15.81 -16.62 -1.66
CA ASN A 52 17.03 -16.64 -2.45
C ASN A 52 16.73 -16.78 -3.97
N ASN A 53 15.59 -17.38 -4.32
CA ASN A 53 15.14 -17.47 -5.71
C ASN A 53 14.58 -16.12 -6.22
N ASN A 54 15.20 -15.58 -7.28
CA ASN A 54 14.83 -14.30 -7.87
C ASN A 54 13.38 -14.27 -8.39
N THR A 55 12.93 -15.33 -9.05
CA THR A 55 11.57 -15.42 -9.61
C THR A 55 10.52 -15.42 -8.49
N VAL A 56 10.78 -16.14 -7.40
CA VAL A 56 9.89 -16.20 -6.24
C VAL A 56 9.79 -14.82 -5.60
N ALA A 57 10.91 -14.13 -5.37
CA ALA A 57 10.87 -12.80 -4.78
C ALA A 57 10.11 -11.79 -5.64
N ILE A 58 10.28 -11.81 -6.96
CA ILE A 58 9.57 -10.90 -7.88
C ILE A 58 8.06 -11.15 -7.83
N ILE A 59 7.63 -12.43 -7.89
CA ILE A 59 6.21 -12.79 -7.82
C ILE A 59 5.61 -12.35 -6.48
N PHE A 60 6.30 -12.66 -5.37
CA PHE A 60 5.84 -12.29 -4.03
C PHE A 60 5.81 -10.77 -3.81
N SER A 61 6.73 -10.03 -4.44
CA SER A 61 6.75 -8.56 -4.40
C SER A 61 5.58 -7.97 -5.17
N PHE A 62 5.26 -8.52 -6.34
CA PHE A 62 4.09 -8.11 -7.11
C PHE A 62 2.80 -8.36 -6.33
N THR A 63 2.63 -9.58 -5.79
CA THR A 63 1.43 -9.93 -5.01
C THR A 63 1.33 -9.12 -3.74
N CYS A 64 2.46 -8.75 -3.11
CA CYS A 64 2.49 -7.89 -1.95
C CYS A 64 1.96 -6.48 -2.26
N GLY A 65 2.45 -5.84 -3.33
CA GLY A 65 1.97 -4.51 -3.75
C GLY A 65 0.51 -4.53 -4.18
N PHE A 66 0.11 -5.53 -4.96
CA PHE A 66 -1.27 -5.71 -5.39
C PHE A 66 -2.23 -5.89 -4.19
N LEU A 67 -1.89 -6.79 -3.25
CA LEU A 67 -2.75 -7.06 -2.10
C LEU A 67 -2.79 -5.87 -1.14
N ALA A 68 -1.69 -5.12 -0.99
CA ALA A 68 -1.67 -3.91 -0.18
C ALA A 68 -2.73 -2.90 -0.67
N ILE A 69 -2.75 -2.55 -1.96
CA ILE A 69 -3.75 -1.62 -2.50
C ILE A 69 -5.16 -2.19 -2.43
N LEU A 70 -5.33 -3.50 -2.65
CA LEU A 70 -6.63 -4.15 -2.50
C LEU A 70 -7.17 -4.00 -1.08
N LEU A 71 -6.34 -4.26 -0.08
CA LEU A 71 -6.72 -4.12 1.33
C LEU A 71 -6.98 -2.66 1.70
N ILE A 72 -6.19 -1.70 1.19
CA ILE A 72 -6.46 -0.26 1.36
C ILE A 72 -7.83 0.11 0.76
N ALA A 73 -8.11 -0.29 -0.47
CA ALA A 73 -9.38 0.02 -1.14
C ALA A 73 -10.59 -0.55 -0.37
N ASN A 74 -10.47 -1.77 0.15
CA ASN A 74 -11.51 -2.37 0.99
C ASN A 74 -11.69 -1.63 2.31
N LEU A 75 -10.59 -1.30 3.00
CA LEU A 75 -10.64 -0.59 4.27
C LEU A 75 -11.24 0.81 4.11
N VAL A 76 -10.86 1.52 3.06
CA VAL A 76 -11.44 2.83 2.69
C VAL A 76 -12.93 2.69 2.36
N ALA A 77 -13.32 1.66 1.60
CA ALA A 77 -14.73 1.41 1.28
C ALA A 77 -15.58 1.15 2.54
N ILE A 78 -15.03 0.39 3.51
CA ILE A 78 -15.68 0.14 4.81
C ILE A 78 -15.83 1.46 5.58
N VAL A 79 -14.76 2.25 5.70
CA VAL A 79 -14.82 3.56 6.39
C VAL A 79 -15.86 4.47 5.74
N LEU A 80 -15.91 4.52 4.41
CA LEU A 80 -16.88 5.33 3.67
C LEU A 80 -18.32 4.87 3.88
N SER A 81 -18.54 3.55 4.04
CA SER A 81 -19.87 3.01 4.31
C SER A 81 -20.43 3.44 5.67
N PHE A 82 -19.55 3.69 6.65
CA PHE A 82 -19.94 4.22 7.96
C PHE A 82 -20.21 5.74 7.95
N THR A 83 -19.73 6.48 6.93
CA THR A 83 -19.95 7.92 6.82
C THR A 83 -21.39 8.26 6.37
N GLY A 84 -22.08 7.36 5.68
CA GLY A 84 -23.50 7.50 5.33
C GLY A 84 -23.94 6.75 4.07
N GLU A 85 -25.25 6.49 3.95
CA GLU A 85 -25.81 5.66 2.87
C GLU A 85 -25.55 6.20 1.46
N VAL A 86 -25.45 7.53 1.32
CA VAL A 86 -25.13 8.21 0.06
C VAL A 86 -23.77 7.76 -0.50
N PHE A 87 -22.84 7.37 0.36
CA PHE A 87 -21.47 7.01 -0.02
C PHE A 87 -21.30 5.54 -0.41
N ILE A 88 -22.32 4.69 -0.24
CA ILE A 88 -22.25 3.26 -0.61
C ILE A 88 -21.99 3.09 -2.12
N LYS A 89 -22.59 3.94 -2.96
CA LYS A 89 -22.33 3.92 -4.41
C LYS A 89 -20.90 4.34 -4.73
N ILE A 90 -20.36 5.32 -4.01
CA ILE A 90 -18.99 5.81 -4.17
C ILE A 90 -17.99 4.74 -3.71
N ALA A 91 -18.27 4.04 -2.62
CA ALA A 91 -17.44 2.94 -2.10
C ALA A 91 -17.26 1.82 -3.14
N LYS A 92 -18.32 1.42 -3.84
CA LYS A 92 -18.23 0.42 -4.93
C LYS A 92 -17.41 0.93 -6.12
N LEU A 93 -17.59 2.20 -6.49
CA LEU A 93 -16.86 2.81 -7.60
C LEU A 93 -15.36 2.90 -7.31
N ILE A 94 -14.99 3.21 -6.06
CA ILE A 94 -13.60 3.28 -5.60
C ILE A 94 -12.88 1.96 -5.84
N ILE A 95 -13.48 0.83 -5.48
CA ILE A 95 -12.84 -0.49 -5.65
C ILE A 95 -12.53 -0.77 -7.13
N VAL A 96 -13.47 -0.47 -8.03
CA VAL A 96 -13.26 -0.64 -9.48
C VAL A 96 -12.19 0.33 -10.00
N ALA A 97 -12.22 1.58 -9.56
CA ALA A 97 -11.24 2.60 -9.94
C ALA A 97 -9.82 2.28 -9.43
N HIS A 98 -9.69 1.48 -8.37
CA HIS A 98 -8.40 1.05 -7.84
C HIS A 98 -7.83 -0.17 -8.56
N LEU A 99 -8.58 -0.86 -9.41
CA LEU A 99 -8.11 -2.05 -10.12
C LEU A 99 -6.86 -1.77 -10.98
N PRO A 100 -6.80 -0.68 -11.78
CA PRO A 100 -5.58 -0.30 -12.49
C PRO A 100 -4.43 0.05 -11.54
N ILE A 101 -4.74 0.74 -10.43
CA ILE A 101 -3.76 1.18 -9.44
C ILE A 101 -3.10 -0.03 -8.75
N MET A 102 -3.87 -1.09 -8.46
CA MET A 102 -3.36 -2.33 -7.87
C MET A 102 -2.30 -2.98 -8.78
N VAL A 103 -2.53 -2.99 -10.09
CA VAL A 103 -1.59 -3.56 -11.07
C VAL A 103 -0.33 -2.71 -11.19
N ILE A 104 -0.49 -1.38 -11.22
CA ILE A 104 0.63 -0.43 -11.27
C ILE A 104 1.49 -0.57 -10.02
N GLU A 105 0.89 -0.60 -8.83
CA GLU A 105 1.62 -0.70 -7.57
C GLU A 105 2.34 -2.05 -7.43
N GLY A 106 1.68 -3.15 -7.80
CA GLY A 106 2.31 -4.47 -7.84
C GLY A 106 3.53 -4.49 -8.77
N THR A 107 3.40 -3.89 -9.96
CA THR A 107 4.50 -3.82 -10.94
C THR A 107 5.66 -2.97 -10.44
N LEU A 108 5.36 -1.79 -9.88
CA LEU A 108 6.37 -0.90 -9.29
C LEU A 108 7.09 -1.58 -8.12
N THR A 109 6.36 -2.25 -7.24
CA THR A 109 6.94 -2.97 -6.10
C THR A 109 7.89 -4.08 -6.57
N ALA A 110 7.47 -4.87 -7.57
CA ALA A 110 8.30 -5.91 -8.16
C ALA A 110 9.57 -5.35 -8.82
N PHE A 111 9.45 -4.22 -9.53
CA PHE A 111 10.60 -3.54 -10.12
C PHE A 111 11.57 -3.01 -9.07
N CYS A 112 11.07 -2.34 -8.02
CA CYS A 112 11.87 -1.84 -6.90
C CYS A 112 12.64 -2.97 -6.21
N ILE A 113 12.00 -4.10 -5.92
CA ILE A 113 12.67 -5.25 -5.31
C ILE A 113 13.69 -5.86 -6.27
N GLY A 114 13.34 -6.05 -7.55
CA GLY A 114 14.28 -6.57 -8.55
C GLY A 114 15.52 -5.70 -8.70
N PHE A 115 15.35 -4.37 -8.67
CA PHE A 115 16.44 -3.42 -8.70
C PHE A 115 17.29 -3.46 -7.43
N LEU A 116 16.66 -3.43 -6.25
CA LEU A 116 17.36 -3.49 -4.96
C LEU A 116 18.19 -4.76 -4.82
N ARG A 117 17.66 -5.92 -5.25
CA ARG A 117 18.42 -7.18 -5.25
C ARG A 117 19.67 -7.11 -6.13
N LYS A 118 19.62 -6.37 -7.24
CA LYS A 118 20.76 -6.22 -8.16
C LYS A 118 21.80 -5.22 -7.66
N VAL A 119 21.37 -4.13 -7.02
CA VAL A 119 22.25 -2.99 -6.69
C VAL A 119 22.70 -3.01 -5.23
N ARG A 120 21.83 -3.42 -4.29
CA ARG A 120 22.10 -3.47 -2.84
C ARG A 120 21.34 -4.63 -2.17
N PRO A 121 21.74 -5.89 -2.42
CA PRO A 121 21.09 -7.06 -1.81
C PRO A 121 21.13 -7.04 -0.27
N GLU A 122 22.17 -6.43 0.31
CA GLU A 122 22.37 -6.26 1.76
C GLU A 122 21.18 -5.62 2.49
N ILE A 123 20.41 -4.75 1.82
CA ILE A 123 19.24 -4.07 2.41
C ILE A 123 18.07 -5.04 2.63
N LEU A 124 18.05 -6.15 1.89
CA LEU A 124 16.97 -7.13 1.93
C LEU A 124 17.28 -8.32 2.86
N ASP A 125 18.43 -8.28 3.55
CA ASP A 125 18.97 -9.38 4.36
C ASP A 125 19.13 -10.69 3.54
N ILE A 126 19.52 -10.58 2.26
CA ILE A 126 19.77 -11.70 1.32
C ILE A 126 21.24 -11.76 0.94
#